data_AF-A0A5S4ELG2-F1
#
_entry.id   AF-A0A5S4ELG2-F1
#
_cell.length_a   1.000
_cell.length_b   1.000
_cell.length_c   1.000
_cell.angle_alpha   90.00
_cell.angle_beta   90.00
_cell.angle_gamma   90.00
#
_symmetry.space_group_name_H-M   'P 1'
#
loop_
_entity.id
_entity.type
_entity.pdbx_description
1 polymer ?
#
loop_
_entity_poly.entity_id
_entity_poly.type
_entity_poly.pdbx_seq_one_letter_code
_entity_poly.pdbx_strand_id
1 'polypeptide(L)'
;MTLEFDANSHENGLLFRPQTNSLTTKTGEIVHVVYRVENTRNSTVIGQAVPSYGPQHAGSYVKKLECFCFKQQTFAPHEVRDMNVVFLLDSKLPEDVGTVTLSYTFFEVPVPAGSANSLPTRGENRT
;
A
#
# COMPACT_ATOMS: atom_id res chain seq x y z
N MET A 1 -10.16 20.15 8.14
CA MET A 1 -10.02 19.79 6.72
C MET A 1 -10.38 18.32 6.53
N THR A 2 -10.64 17.89 5.31
CA THR A 2 -10.98 16.51 4.98
C THR A 2 -9.80 15.79 4.34
N LEU A 3 -9.54 14.57 4.81
CA LEU A 3 -8.64 13.64 4.16
C LEU A 3 -9.46 12.59 3.44
N GLU A 4 -9.09 12.30 2.20
CA GLU A 4 -9.65 11.22 1.39
C GLU A 4 -8.58 10.18 1.10
N PHE A 5 -8.96 8.92 1.12
CA PHE A 5 -8.07 7.79 0.90
C PHE A 5 -8.57 6.98 -0.26
N ASP A 6 -7.71 6.83 -1.25
CA ASP A 6 -8.01 6.16 -2.50
C ASP A 6 -6.96 5.07 -2.76
N ALA A 7 -7.43 3.95 -3.31
CA ALA A 7 -6.62 2.77 -3.54
C ALA A 7 -6.95 2.17 -4.89
N ASN A 8 -5.90 1.97 -5.68
CA ASN A 8 -5.98 1.39 -7.02
C ASN A 8 -5.03 0.20 -7.08
N SER A 9 -5.41 -0.83 -7.84
CA SER A 9 -4.53 -1.93 -8.23
C SER A 9 -4.40 -1.93 -9.74
N HIS A 10 -3.16 -1.91 -10.26
CA HIS A 10 -2.94 -1.94 -11.70
C HIS A 10 -3.27 -3.32 -12.30
N GLU A 11 -3.05 -4.38 -11.52
CA GLU A 11 -3.25 -5.78 -11.92
C GLU A 11 -4.22 -6.48 -10.94
N ASN A 12 -4.86 -7.55 -11.41
CA ASN A 12 -5.91 -8.24 -10.65
C ASN A 12 -5.41 -9.23 -9.58
N GLY A 13 -4.10 -9.33 -9.32
CA GLY A 13 -3.55 -10.28 -8.35
C GLY A 13 -3.52 -9.79 -6.89
N LEU A 14 -3.59 -8.48 -6.67
CA LEU A 14 -3.64 -7.88 -5.34
C LEU A 14 -4.88 -7.01 -5.20
N LEU A 15 -5.82 -7.42 -4.36
CA LEU A 15 -6.93 -6.57 -3.95
C LEU A 15 -6.44 -5.60 -2.89
N PHE A 16 -6.54 -4.30 -3.17
CA PHE A 16 -6.03 -3.25 -2.31
C PHE A 16 -7.11 -2.20 -2.04
N ARG A 17 -7.36 -1.92 -0.76
CA ARG A 17 -8.43 -1.01 -0.33
C ARG A 17 -8.12 -0.34 0.99
N PRO A 18 -8.47 0.94 1.19
CA PRO A 18 -8.41 1.54 2.50
C PRO A 18 -9.46 0.90 3.42
N GLN A 19 -9.21 0.86 4.72
CA GLN A 19 -10.25 0.50 5.70
C GLN A 19 -11.22 1.65 5.95
N THR A 20 -10.77 2.89 5.72
CA THR A 20 -11.55 4.12 5.87
C THR A 20 -11.33 4.99 4.64
N ASN A 21 -12.41 5.42 3.97
CA ASN A 21 -12.31 6.20 2.72
C ASN A 21 -12.09 7.69 2.97
N SER A 22 -12.49 8.22 4.12
CA SER A 22 -12.26 9.62 4.48
C SER A 22 -12.23 9.83 5.98
N LEU A 23 -11.54 10.89 6.42
CA LEU A 23 -11.55 11.34 7.81
C LEU A 23 -11.41 12.85 7.90
N THR A 24 -11.90 13.45 8.97
CA THR A 24 -11.70 14.86 9.27
C THR A 24 -10.54 15.02 10.25
N THR A 25 -9.63 15.95 9.98
CA THR A 25 -8.46 16.23 10.83
C THR A 25 -8.10 17.72 10.83
N LYS A 26 -7.14 18.08 11.68
CA LYS A 26 -6.44 19.37 11.66
C LYS A 26 -5.01 19.18 11.18
N THR A 27 -4.44 20.23 10.59
CA THR A 27 -3.01 20.24 10.27
C THR A 27 -2.19 20.18 11.57
N GLY A 28 -1.03 19.55 11.52
CA GLY A 28 -0.18 19.28 12.68
C GLY A 28 -0.57 18.05 13.51
N GLU A 29 -1.68 17.38 13.21
CA GLU A 29 -2.05 16.12 13.86
C GLU A 29 -1.43 14.91 13.15
N ILE A 30 -1.05 13.90 13.93
CA ILE A 30 -0.61 12.61 13.39
C ILE A 30 -1.85 11.83 12.95
N VAL A 31 -1.81 11.33 11.73
CA VAL A 31 -2.89 10.57 11.12
C VAL A 31 -2.42 9.13 10.90
N HIS A 32 -3.25 8.19 11.33
CA HIS A 32 -3.05 6.76 11.13
C HIS A 32 -4.13 6.23 10.19
N VAL A 33 -3.72 5.53 9.13
CA VAL A 33 -4.62 4.91 8.16
C VAL A 33 -4.16 3.49 7.91
N VAL A 34 -5.14 2.60 7.79
CA VAL A 34 -4.89 1.20 7.47
C VAL A 34 -5.40 0.91 6.07
N TYR A 35 -4.54 0.31 5.25
CA TYR A 35 -4.94 -0.29 3.98
C TYR A 35 -4.87 -1.81 4.09
N ARG A 36 -5.85 -2.50 3.52
CA ARG A 36 -5.87 -3.95 3.45
C ARG A 36 -5.44 -4.40 2.07
N VAL A 37 -4.46 -5.30 2.03
CA VAL A 37 -3.99 -5.96 0.81
C VAL A 37 -4.31 -7.45 0.92
N GLU A 38 -4.83 -8.02 -0.15
CA GLU A 38 -5.11 -9.46 -0.26
C GLU A 38 -4.56 -9.99 -1.59
N ASN A 39 -3.75 -11.04 -1.51
CA ASN A 39 -3.34 -11.79 -2.70
C ASN A 39 -4.44 -12.76 -3.10
N THR A 40 -5.08 -12.51 -4.24
CA THR A 40 -6.19 -13.33 -4.73
C THR A 40 -5.73 -14.56 -5.51
N ARG A 41 -4.42 -14.72 -5.72
CA ARG A 41 -3.83 -15.81 -6.52
C ARG A 41 -3.43 -17.01 -5.66
N ASN A 42 -3.35 -18.16 -6.34
CA ASN A 42 -2.76 -19.40 -5.80
C ASN A 42 -1.22 -19.41 -5.83
N SER A 43 -0.59 -18.30 -6.20
CA SER A 43 0.85 -18.14 -6.31
C SER A 43 1.32 -16.92 -5.52
N THR A 44 2.60 -16.91 -5.15
CA THR A 44 3.24 -15.73 -4.57
C THR A 44 3.13 -14.54 -5.53
N VAL A 45 2.79 -13.37 -4.99
CA VAL A 45 2.81 -12.10 -5.72
C VAL A 45 3.73 -11.15 -4.99
N ILE A 46 4.58 -10.45 -5.74
CA ILE A 46 5.34 -9.33 -5.20
C ILE A 46 4.70 -8.06 -5.76
N GLY A 47 4.46 -7.08 -4.91
CA GLY A 47 4.02 -5.79 -5.38
C GLY A 47 4.56 -4.62 -4.58
N GLN A 48 4.35 -3.43 -5.10
CA GLN A 48 4.86 -2.18 -4.57
C GLN A 48 3.78 -1.11 -4.69
N ALA A 49 3.50 -0.44 -3.57
CA ALA A 49 2.59 0.69 -3.53
C ALA A 49 3.33 2.00 -3.83
N VAL A 50 2.79 2.78 -4.77
CA VAL A 50 3.27 4.12 -5.13
C VAL A 50 2.22 5.16 -4.73
N PRO A 51 2.57 6.15 -3.87
CA PRO A 51 1.65 7.21 -3.47
C PRO A 51 1.57 8.36 -4.48
N SER A 52 0.40 9.00 -4.54
CA SER A 52 0.18 10.31 -5.13
C SER A 52 -0.72 11.18 -4.22
N TYR A 53 -0.70 12.49 -4.46
CA TYR A 53 -1.38 13.48 -3.62
C TYR A 53 -2.21 14.44 -4.47
N GLY A 54 -3.46 14.65 -4.05
CA GLY A 54 -4.37 15.63 -4.62
C GLY A 54 -4.75 16.68 -3.55
N PRO A 55 -4.80 17.97 -3.86
CA PRO A 55 -4.20 18.60 -5.05
C PRO A 55 -2.67 18.44 -5.06
N GLN A 56 -2.04 18.56 -6.24
CA GLN A 56 -0.61 18.25 -6.40
C GLN A 56 0.30 19.02 -5.44
N HIS A 57 -0.01 20.28 -5.14
CA HIS A 57 0.77 21.11 -4.24
C HIS A 57 0.66 20.66 -2.76
N ALA A 58 -0.39 19.93 -2.37
CA ALA A 58 -0.54 19.40 -1.02
C ALA A 58 0.54 18.35 -0.67
N GLY A 59 1.08 17.65 -1.68
CA GLY A 59 2.10 16.63 -1.48
C GLY A 59 3.36 17.14 -0.77
N SER A 60 3.74 18.40 -0.98
CA SER A 60 4.89 19.04 -0.31
C SER A 60 4.70 19.24 1.19
N TYR A 61 3.46 19.14 1.68
CA TYR A 61 3.09 19.33 3.08
C TYR A 61 2.81 18.00 3.80
N VAL A 62 2.79 16.88 3.07
CA VAL A 62 2.61 15.55 3.65
C VAL A 62 3.96 15.04 4.15
N LYS A 63 4.13 14.97 5.47
CA LYS A 63 5.29 14.37 6.13
C LYS A 63 5.00 12.92 6.46
N LYS A 64 5.61 12.01 5.71
CA LYS A 64 5.56 10.57 5.99
C LYS A 64 6.42 10.26 7.21
N LEU A 65 5.81 9.65 8.22
CA LEU A 65 6.51 9.22 9.43
C LEU A 65 6.85 7.73 9.32
N GLU A 66 5.89 6.91 8.88
CA GLU A 66 6.09 5.49 8.64
C GLU A 66 5.36 5.10 7.34
N CYS A 67 6.11 4.53 6.39
CA CYS A 67 5.58 4.10 5.09
C CYS A 67 6.21 2.76 4.69
N PHE A 68 5.40 1.71 4.54
CA PHE A 68 5.79 0.49 3.81
C PHE A 68 5.91 0.71 2.30
N CYS A 69 5.25 1.78 1.87
CA CYS A 69 5.27 2.34 0.54
C CYS A 69 6.71 2.56 0.08
N PHE A 70 6.96 2.28 -1.20
CA PHE A 70 8.28 2.23 -1.84
C PHE A 70 9.10 0.95 -1.65
N LYS A 71 8.73 0.03 -0.76
CA LYS A 71 9.39 -1.29 -0.70
C LYS A 71 8.54 -2.36 -1.38
N GLN A 72 9.22 -3.29 -2.06
CA GLN A 72 8.58 -4.49 -2.56
C GLN A 72 8.09 -5.33 -1.38
N GLN A 73 6.85 -5.80 -1.48
CA GLN A 73 6.20 -6.65 -0.51
C GLN A 73 5.87 -7.97 -1.18
N THR A 74 6.33 -9.06 -0.59
CA THR A 74 5.97 -10.41 -1.02
C THR A 74 4.73 -10.86 -0.24
N PHE A 75 3.74 -11.37 -0.96
CA PHE A 75 2.51 -11.94 -0.42
C PHE A 75 2.41 -13.41 -0.82
N ALA A 76 2.28 -14.28 0.17
CA ALA A 76 1.98 -15.69 -0.07
C ALA A 76 0.58 -15.85 -0.72
N PRO A 77 0.27 -17.01 -1.33
CA PRO A 77 -1.06 -17.28 -1.85
C PRO A 77 -2.14 -17.02 -0.80
N HIS A 78 -3.20 -16.28 -1.15
CA HIS A 78 -4.31 -15.94 -0.25
C HIS A 78 -3.91 -15.17 1.01
N GLU A 79 -2.70 -14.64 1.08
CA GLU A 79 -2.27 -13.85 2.22
C GLU A 79 -3.04 -12.53 2.25
N VAL A 80 -3.53 -12.18 3.45
CA VAL A 80 -4.17 -10.91 3.73
C VAL A 80 -3.34 -10.16 4.76
N ARG A 81 -3.02 -8.90 4.48
CA ARG A 81 -2.19 -8.07 5.33
C ARG A 81 -2.75 -6.67 5.47
N ASP A 82 -2.78 -6.17 6.70
CA ASP A 82 -3.10 -4.79 7.00
C ASP A 82 -1.79 -3.96 7.02
N MET A 83 -1.76 -2.89 6.22
CA MET A 83 -0.62 -2.02 6.00
C MET A 83 -0.90 -0.65 6.61
N ASN A 84 -0.18 -0.33 7.68
CA ASN A 84 -0.32 0.96 8.36
C ASN A 84 0.47 2.05 7.63
N VAL A 85 -0.18 3.20 7.45
CA VAL A 85 0.43 4.43 6.93
C VAL A 85 0.27 5.49 8.01
N VAL A 86 1.40 6.08 8.42
CA VAL A 86 1.42 7.14 9.43
C VAL A 86 2.05 8.38 8.83
N PHE A 87 1.32 9.48 8.87
CA PHE A 87 1.77 10.74 8.32
C PHE A 87 1.22 11.93 9.11
N LEU A 88 1.76 13.10 8.81
CA LEU A 88 1.32 14.38 9.36
C LEU A 88 1.20 15.37 8.21
N LEU A 89 0.14 16.17 8.21
CA LEU A 89 0.04 17.34 7.34
C LEU A 89 0.67 18.54 8.04
N ASP A 90 1.63 19.19 7.39
CA ASP A 90 2.29 20.39 7.90
C ASP A 90 1.28 21.53 8.12
N SER A 91 1.43 22.28 9.21
CA SER A 91 0.59 23.44 9.53
C SER A 91 0.71 24.59 8.54
N LYS A 92 1.73 24.57 7.66
CA LYS A 92 1.91 25.51 6.56
C LYS A 92 1.07 25.20 5.32
N LEU A 93 0.28 24.12 5.32
CA LEU A 93 -0.67 23.84 4.24
C LEU A 93 -1.63 25.05 4.10
N PRO A 94 -1.79 25.64 2.90
CA PRO A 94 -2.66 26.78 2.70
C PRO A 94 -4.10 26.51 3.16
N GLU A 95 -4.74 27.50 3.81
CA GLU A 95 -6.07 27.35 4.42
C GLU A 95 -7.20 27.12 3.40
N ASP A 96 -6.97 27.48 2.13
CA ASP A 96 -7.90 27.23 1.02
C ASP A 96 -7.91 25.76 0.57
N VAL A 97 -6.96 24.94 1.04
CA VAL A 97 -6.96 23.48 0.82
C VAL A 97 -7.90 22.81 1.82
N GLY A 98 -9.17 22.73 1.45
CA GLY A 98 -10.21 22.07 2.27
C GLY A 98 -10.10 20.54 2.31
N THR A 99 -9.59 19.93 1.24
CA THR A 99 -9.48 18.47 1.07
C THR A 99 -8.10 18.08 0.55
N VAL A 100 -7.51 17.03 1.14
CA VAL A 100 -6.32 16.36 0.60
C VAL A 100 -6.64 14.89 0.38
N THR A 101 -6.42 14.43 -0.84
CA THR A 101 -6.55 13.03 -1.23
C THR A 101 -5.17 12.38 -1.22
N LEU A 102 -5.03 11.29 -0.47
CA LEU A 102 -3.89 10.38 -0.53
C LEU A 102 -4.33 9.16 -1.33
N SER A 103 -3.82 9.06 -2.56
CA SER A 103 -4.05 7.93 -3.45
C SER A 103 -2.84 7.01 -3.44
N TYR A 104 -3.08 5.70 -3.42
CA TYR A 104 -2.05 4.69 -3.67
C TYR A 104 -2.43 3.86 -4.88
N THR A 105 -1.45 3.60 -5.74
CA THR A 105 -1.56 2.57 -6.78
C THR A 105 -0.60 1.42 -6.47
N PHE A 106 -1.15 0.22 -6.39
CA PHE A 106 -0.39 -1.00 -6.19
C PHE A 106 0.00 -1.61 -7.54
N PHE A 107 1.29 -1.81 -7.75
CA PHE A 107 1.84 -2.44 -8.94
C PHE A 107 2.40 -3.81 -8.58
N GLU A 108 2.09 -4.83 -9.38
CA GLU A 108 2.82 -6.09 -9.32
C GLU A 108 4.22 -5.91 -9.91
N VAL A 109 5.22 -6.52 -9.28
CA VAL A 109 6.58 -6.54 -9.78
C VAL A 109 6.98 -7.98 -10.12
N PRO A 110 7.81 -8.19 -11.16
CA PRO A 110 8.26 -9.53 -11.51
C PRO A 110 8.95 -10.21 -10.33
N VAL A 111 8.61 -11.48 -10.09
CA VAL A 111 9.36 -12.31 -9.14
C VAL A 111 10.77 -12.52 -9.70
N PRO A 112 11.84 -12.17 -8.97
CA PRO A 112 13.19 -12.42 -9.43
C PRO A 112 13.37 -13.91 -9.75
N ALA A 113 14.00 -14.22 -10.89
CA ALA A 113 14.06 -15.55 -11.50
C ALA A 113 14.81 -16.65 -10.70
N GLY A 114 15.08 -16.46 -9.41
CA GLY A 114 15.78 -17.40 -8.53
C GLY A 114 14.96 -18.00 -7.39
N SER A 115 13.67 -17.67 -7.23
CA SER A 115 12.86 -18.14 -6.08
C SER A 115 11.85 -19.26 -6.40
N ALA A 116 11.83 -19.75 -7.64
CA ALA A 116 10.97 -20.86 -8.06
C ALA A 116 11.78 -22.16 -8.15
N ASN A 117 12.13 -22.76 -7.01
CA ASN A 117 12.28 -24.21 -6.90
C ASN A 117 12.58 -24.67 -5.47
N SER A 118 11.58 -25.28 -4.84
CA SER A 118 11.75 -26.50 -4.02
C SER A 118 10.39 -27.02 -3.58
N LEU A 119 9.70 -27.74 -4.48
CA LEU A 119 8.89 -28.85 -4.00
C LEU A 119 9.84 -30.04 -3.76
N PRO A 120 9.83 -30.69 -2.59
CA PRO A 120 10.61 -31.90 -2.38
C PRO A 120 9.95 -33.03 -3.16
N THR A 121 10.67 -33.60 -4.13
CA THR A 121 10.27 -34.84 -4.79
C THR A 121 10.24 -35.95 -3.74
N ARG A 122 9.05 -36.51 -3.54
CA ARG A 122 8.76 -37.69 -2.73
C ARG A 122 9.75 -38.80 -3.08
N GLY A 123 10.41 -39.34 -2.06
CA GLY A 123 11.45 -40.34 -2.21
C GLY A 123 10.98 -41.60 -2.94
N GLU A 124 11.89 -42.18 -3.71
CA GLU A 124 11.79 -43.55 -4.20
C GLU A 124 13.07 -44.28 -3.76
N ASN A 125 12.87 -45.25 -2.87
CA ASN A 125 13.88 -46.08 -2.25
C ASN A 125 13.50 -47.53 -2.58
N ARG A 126 14.29 -48.24 -3.41
CA ARG A 126 14.32 -49.70 -3.70
C ARG A 126 14.93 -49.91 -5.10
N THR A 127 15.83 -50.85 -5.40
CA THR A 127 16.52 -51.95 -4.68
C THR A 127 17.83 -52.20 -5.43
#